data_AF-A0A7C9TRY4-F1
#
_entry.id   AF-A0A7C9TRY4-F1
#
_cell.length_a   1.000
_cell.length_b   1.000
_cell.length_c   1.000
_cell.angle_alpha   90.00
_cell.angle_beta   90.00
_cell.angle_gamma   90.00
#
_symmetry.space_group_name_H-M   'P 1'
#
loop_
_entity.id
_entity.type
_entity.pdbx_description
1 polymer ?
#
loop_
_entity_poly.entity_id
_entity_poly.type
_entity_poly.pdbx_seq_one_letter_code
_entity_poly.pdbx_strand_id
1 'polypeptide(L)' 'MDMPTSLTLEQQFKLQVLRDQVQNLSRQQAQEYLLEVLRQNMVKDNLFRYMAKKL' A
#
# COMPACT_ATOMS: atom_id res chain seq x y z
N MET A 1 -20.57 14.50 -1.82
CA MET A 1 -20.07 13.20 -1.35
C MET A 1 -18.56 13.27 -1.42
N ASP A 2 -17.91 13.62 -0.31
CA ASP A 2 -16.46 13.66 -0.27
C ASP A 2 -15.94 12.24 -0.41
N MET A 3 -15.23 11.95 -1.50
CA MET A 3 -14.50 10.69 -1.63
C MET A 3 -13.52 10.62 -0.45
N PRO A 4 -13.49 9.52 0.32
CA PRO A 4 -12.56 9.38 1.44
C PRO A 4 -11.15 9.11 0.88
N THR A 5 -10.52 10.14 0.33
CA THR A 5 -9.16 10.12 -0.21
C THR A 5 -8.11 10.18 0.90
N SER A 6 -8.52 10.61 2.09
CA SER A 6 -7.68 10.66 3.28
C SER A 6 -7.61 9.31 3.98
N LEU A 7 -6.45 9.03 4.58
CA LEU A 7 -6.28 7.86 5.43
C LEU A 7 -7.10 7.99 6.71
N THR A 8 -7.70 6.89 7.14
CA THR A 8 -8.31 6.79 8.48
C THR A 8 -7.24 6.89 9.56
N LEU A 9 -7.64 7.23 10.79
CA LEU A 9 -6.72 7.28 11.94
C LEU A 9 -5.95 5.95 12.13
N GLU A 10 -6.64 4.82 11.95
CA GLU A 10 -6.03 3.48 12.03
C GLU A 10 -4.98 3.28 10.93
N GLN A 11 -5.26 3.71 9.70
CA GLN A 11 -4.30 3.62 8.59
C GLN A 11 -3.09 4.52 8.82
N GLN A 12 -3.29 5.71 9.40
CA GLN A 12 -2.19 6.60 9.79
C GLN A 12 -1.30 5.96 10.87
N PHE A 13 -1.90 5.29 11.87
CA PHE A 13 -1.15 4.54 12.88
C PHE A 13 -0.36 3.38 12.27
N LYS A 14 -0.97 2.60 11.37
CA LYS A 14 -0.27 1.53 10.64
C LYS A 14 0.91 2.06 9.83
N LEU A 15 0.77 3.22 9.19
CA LEU A 15 1.88 3.87 8.48
C LEU A 15 3.01 4.27 9.40
N GLN A 16 2.71 4.73 10.62
CA GLN A 16 3.75 5.06 11.59
C GLN A 16 4.56 3.81 11.99
N VAL A 17 3.88 2.68 12.28
CA VAL A 17 4.55 1.41 12.57
C VAL A 17 5.40 0.94 11.38
N LEU A 18 4.88 1.06 10.16
CA LEU A 18 5.61 0.68 8.95
C LEU A 18 6.86 1.56 8.74
N ARG A 19 6.78 2.86 9.03
CA ARG A 19 7.94 3.78 8.96
C ARG A 19 9.08 3.29 9.85
N ASP A 20 8.77 2.91 11.09
CA ASP A 20 9.77 2.42 12.04
C ASP A 20 10.37 1.08 11.58
N GLN A 21 9.57 0.21 10.96
CA GLN A 21 10.06 -1.05 10.39
C GLN A 21 10.98 -0.82 9.18
N VAL A 22 10.60 0.09 8.27
CA VAL A 22 11.38 0.39 7.05
C VAL A 22 12.75 0.98 7.38
N GLN A 23 12.85 1.78 8.44
CA GLN A 23 14.15 2.34 8.89
C GLN A 23 15.17 1.26 9.29
N ASN A 24 14.71 0.08 9.68
CA ASN A 24 15.56 -1.02 10.11
C ASN A 24 15.94 -1.98 8.96
N LEU A 25 15.49 -1.73 7.73
CA LEU A 25 15.81 -2.57 6.59
C LEU A 25 17.21 -2.27 6.04
N SER A 26 17.93 -3.33 5.68
CA SER A 26 19.08 -3.19 4.79
C SER A 26 18.65 -2.70 3.41
N ARG A 27 19.60 -2.15 2.64
CA ARG A 27 19.36 -1.70 1.26
C ARG A 27 18.78 -2.82 0.38
N GLN A 28 19.29 -4.04 0.49
CA GLN A 28 18.80 -5.17 -0.31
C GLN A 28 17.35 -5.50 0.04
N GLN A 29 17.04 -5.63 1.34
CA GLN A 29 15.67 -5.89 1.79
C GLN A 29 14.71 -4.77 1.34
N ALA A 30 15.12 -3.51 1.46
CA ALA A 30 14.31 -2.39 1.00
C ALA A 30 14.02 -2.45 -0.50
N GLN A 31 14.99 -2.84 -1.33
CA GLN A 31 14.80 -3.04 -2.77
C GLN A 31 13.83 -4.18 -3.08
N GLU A 32 13.97 -5.32 -2.40
CA GLU A 32 13.08 -6.48 -2.54
C GLU A 32 11.63 -6.12 -2.13
N TYR A 33 11.46 -5.48 -0.97
CA TYR A 33 10.15 -5.04 -0.51
C TYR A 33 9.51 -4.00 -1.42
N LEU A 34 10.29 -3.06 -1.97
CA LEU A 34 9.77 -2.06 -2.91
C LEU A 34 9.20 -2.72 -4.16
N LEU A 35 9.93 -3.67 -4.75
CA LEU A 35 9.45 -4.40 -5.93
C LEU A 35 8.16 -5.17 -5.62
N GLU A 36 8.09 -5.81 -4.45
CA GLU A 36 6.91 -6.58 -4.05
C GLU A 36 5.69 -5.68 -3.80
N VAL A 37 5.86 -4.51 -3.16
CA VAL A 37 4.77 -3.54 -2.98
C VAL A 37 4.27 -3.01 -4.32
N LEU A 38 5.16 -2.70 -5.27
CA LEU A 38 4.77 -2.28 -6.61
C LEU A 38 4.01 -3.38 -7.37
N ARG A 39 4.46 -4.64 -7.24
CA ARG A 39 3.75 -5.81 -7.80
C ARG A 39 2.35 -5.94 -7.21
N GLN A 40 2.22 -5.84 -5.89
CA GLN A 40 0.93 -5.93 -5.21
C GLN A 40 -0.02 -4.78 -5.59
N ASN A 41 0.50 -3.57 -5.83
CA ASN A 41 -0.30 -2.46 -6.34
C ASN A 41 -0.88 -2.76 -7.73
N MET A 42 -0.09 -3.32 -8.66
CA MET A 42 -0.60 -3.74 -9.97
C MET A 42 -1.72 -4.79 -9.87
N VAL A 43 -1.60 -5.74 -8.94
CA VAL A 43 -2.66 -6.73 -8.67
C VAL A 43 -3.90 -6.06 -8.11
N LYS A 44 -3.74 -5.12 -7.16
CA LYS A 44 -4.85 -4.36 -6.58
C LYS A 44 -5.59 -3.55 -7.65
N ASP A 45 -4.87 -2.94 -8.60
CA ASP A 45 -5.46 -2.23 -9.73
C ASP A 45 -6.27 -3.16 -10.65
N ASN A 46 -5.78 -4.38 -10.90
CA ASN A 46 -6.54 -5.40 -11.63
C ASN A 46 -7.85 -5.73 -10.93
N LEU A 47 -7.82 -5.90 -9.60
CA LEU A 47 -9.01 -6.18 -8.81
C LEU A 47 -10.00 -5.01 -8.83
N PHE A 48 -9.55 -3.77 -8.65
CA PHE A 48 -10.41 -2.60 -8.76
C PHE A 48 -11.06 -2.48 -10.14
N ARG A 49 -10.30 -2.68 -11.21
CA ARG A 49 -10.85 -2.69 -12.58
C ARG A 49 -11.87 -3.81 -12.78
N TYR A 50 -11.62 -4.98 -12.22
CA TYR A 50 -12.56 -6.10 -12.29
C TYR A 50 -13.86 -5.79 -11.54
N MET A 51 -13.77 -5.24 -10.33
CA MET A 51 -14.94 -4.87 -9.52
C MET A 51 -15.74 -3.74 -10.18
N ALA A 52 -15.06 -2.70 -10.70
CA ALA A 52 -15.70 -1.59 -11.39
C ALA A 52 -16.42 -2.03 -12.68
N LYS A 53 -15.96 -3.09 -13.36
CA LYS A 53 -16.65 -3.68 -14.51
C LYS A 53 -17.85 -4.56 -14.12
N LYS A 54 -17.94 -4.97 -12.86
CA LYS A 54 -19.02 -5.82 -12.32
C LYS A 54 -20.11 -5.04 -11.59
N LEU A 55 -19.85 -3.77 -11.26
CA LEU A 55 -20.82 -2.78 -10.78
C LEU A 55 -21.58 -2.18 -11.98
#